data_AF-A0A844QPY5-F1
#
_entry.id   AF-A0A844QPY5-F1
#
_cell.length_a   1.000
_cell.length_b   1.000
_cell.length_c   1.000
_cell.angle_alpha   90.00
_cell.angle_beta   90.00
_cell.angle_gamma   90.00
#
_symmetry.space_group_name_H-M   'P 1'
#
loop_
_entity.id
_entity.type
_entity.pdbx_description
1 polymer ?
#
loop_
_entity_poly.entity_id
_entity_poly.type
_entity_poly.pdbx_seq_one_letter_code
_entity_poly.pdbx_strand_id
1 'polypeptide(L)'
;MANIKEWLESAEREFGEMIEAVVVGKHDDRWRSGAPLPDEDVVLSREDGLRKLDQEFDCGFGGADCFPMYAWTKTRVFLVHEYDGATKLGWVPRNPQAIAPDFGGNSCE
;
A
#
# COMPACT_ATOMS: atom_id res chain seq x y z
N MET A 1 8.44 14.11 0.35
CA MET A 1 8.13 13.30 -0.84
C MET A 1 8.38 11.86 -0.47
N ALA A 2 7.40 11.00 -0.72
CA ALA A 2 7.44 9.58 -0.44
C ALA A 2 7.07 8.78 -1.71
N ASN A 3 7.35 7.48 -1.72
CA ASN A 3 7.03 6.58 -2.83
C ASN A 3 6.63 5.20 -2.26
N ILE A 4 5.46 4.70 -2.66
CA ILE A 4 4.90 3.45 -2.12
C ILE A 4 5.77 2.25 -2.52
N LYS A 5 6.30 2.22 -3.74
CA LYS A 5 7.21 1.15 -4.19
C LYS A 5 8.44 1.09 -3.29
N GLU A 6 9.05 2.24 -2.96
CA GLU A 6 10.22 2.29 -2.09
C GLU A 6 9.91 1.79 -0.66
N TRP A 7 8.73 2.13 -0.14
CA TRP A 7 8.25 1.61 1.15
C TRP A 7 8.07 0.09 1.12
N LEU A 8 7.43 -0.43 0.07
CA LEU A 8 7.22 -1.86 -0.13
C LEU A 8 8.55 -2.62 -0.26
N GLU A 9 9.49 -2.13 -1.06
CA GLU A 9 10.81 -2.75 -1.21
C GLU A 9 11.63 -2.68 0.10
N SER A 10 11.43 -1.64 0.90
CA SER A 10 12.04 -1.54 2.23
C SER A 10 11.44 -2.56 3.19
N ALA A 11 10.12 -2.75 3.17
CA ALA A 11 9.45 -3.78 3.95
C ALA A 11 9.85 -5.20 3.54
N GLU A 12 10.05 -5.48 2.25
CA GLU A 12 10.58 -6.77 1.78
C GLU A 12 11.97 -7.06 2.38
N ARG A 13 12.84 -6.04 2.43
CA ARG A 13 14.17 -6.15 3.04
C ARG A 13 14.09 -6.34 4.55
N GLU A 14 13.22 -5.60 5.22
CA GLU A 14 13.04 -5.66 6.68
C GLU A 14 12.51 -7.03 7.14
N PHE A 15 11.49 -7.54 6.47
CA PHE A 15 10.83 -8.79 6.88
C PHE A 15 11.40 -10.04 6.21
N GLY A 16 12.25 -9.89 5.18
CA GLY A 16 12.79 -11.02 4.42
C GLY A 16 11.72 -11.80 3.65
N GLU A 17 10.61 -11.13 3.28
CA GLU A 17 9.50 -11.72 2.54
C GLU A 17 9.23 -10.91 1.28
N MET A 18 9.16 -11.59 0.14
CA MET A 18 8.80 -10.97 -1.12
C MET A 18 7.29 -10.78 -1.25
N ILE A 19 6.90 -9.72 -1.93
CA ILE A 19 5.53 -9.47 -2.35
C ILE A 19 5.16 -10.46 -3.45
N GLU A 20 4.00 -11.10 -3.29
CA GLU A 20 3.46 -12.11 -4.19
C GLU A 20 2.39 -11.53 -5.11
N ALA A 21 1.62 -10.55 -4.62
CA ALA A 21 0.51 -9.95 -5.32
C ALA A 21 0.23 -8.52 -4.81
N VAL A 22 -0.28 -7.67 -5.70
CA VAL A 22 -0.66 -6.30 -5.39
C VAL A 22 -2.05 -6.03 -5.97
N VAL A 23 -2.87 -5.27 -5.26
CA VAL A 23 -4.10 -4.66 -5.78
C VAL A 23 -3.96 -3.16 -5.59
N VAL A 24 -4.17 -2.39 -6.65
CA VAL A 24 -4.11 -0.93 -6.63
C VAL A 24 -5.50 -0.40 -6.96
N GLY A 25 -6.03 0.48 -6.12
CA GLY A 25 -7.33 1.10 -6.34
C GLY A 25 -7.24 2.36 -7.18
N LYS A 26 -8.39 2.99 -7.40
CA LYS A 26 -8.49 4.28 -8.11
C LYS A 26 -7.83 5.41 -7.32
N HIS A 27 -7.28 6.38 -8.03
CA HIS A 27 -6.63 7.57 -7.46
C HIS A 27 -7.14 8.87 -8.11
N ASP A 28 -6.78 10.01 -7.52
CA ASP A 28 -7.23 11.36 -7.89
C ASP A 28 -8.75 11.50 -7.94
N ASP A 29 -9.28 12.44 -8.73
CA ASP A 29 -10.71 12.70 -8.94
C ASP A 29 -11.52 11.44 -9.31
N ARG A 30 -10.87 10.35 -9.74
CA ARG A 30 -11.52 9.09 -10.09
C ARG A 30 -11.91 8.26 -8.87
N TRP A 31 -11.36 8.54 -7.68
CA TRP A 31 -11.62 7.73 -6.49
C TRP A 31 -13.12 7.66 -6.15
N ARG A 32 -13.86 8.77 -6.29
CA ARG A 32 -15.31 8.84 -5.98
C ARG A 32 -16.21 8.30 -7.08
N SER A 33 -15.91 8.58 -8.35
CA SER A 33 -16.88 8.38 -9.44
C SER A 33 -16.27 7.92 -10.77
N GLY A 34 -14.95 7.78 -10.86
CA GLY A 34 -14.30 7.24 -12.06
C GLY A 34 -14.44 5.73 -12.16
N ALA A 35 -14.48 5.23 -13.38
CA ALA A 35 -14.26 3.80 -13.66
C ALA A 35 -12.79 3.44 -13.36
N PRO A 36 -12.51 2.23 -12.87
CA PRO A 36 -11.14 1.75 -12.72
C PRO A 36 -10.47 1.62 -14.09
N LEU A 37 -9.17 1.88 -14.13
CA LEU A 37 -8.31 1.51 -15.26
C LEU A 37 -8.17 -0.02 -15.32
N PRO A 38 -7.73 -0.59 -16.46
CA PRO A 38 -7.59 -2.05 -16.60
C PRO A 38 -6.66 -2.73 -15.58
N ASP A 39 -5.76 -1.95 -14.97
CA ASP A 39 -4.79 -2.36 -13.96
C ASP A 39 -5.14 -1.85 -12.55
N GLU A 40 -6.40 -1.46 -12.33
CA GLU A 40 -6.95 -1.09 -11.03
C GLU A 40 -8.05 -2.07 -10.59
N ASP A 41 -8.19 -2.26 -9.28
CA ASP A 41 -9.16 -3.16 -8.65
C ASP A 41 -9.03 -4.64 -9.11
N VAL A 42 -7.85 -5.01 -9.63
CA VAL A 42 -7.49 -6.36 -10.08
C VAL A 42 -6.22 -6.84 -9.38
N VAL A 43 -6.01 -8.16 -9.36
CA VAL A 43 -4.77 -8.75 -8.81
C VAL A 43 -3.64 -8.61 -9.84
N LEU A 44 -2.64 -7.81 -9.48
CA LEU A 44 -1.42 -7.61 -10.26
C LEU A 44 -0.29 -8.50 -9.76
N SER A 45 0.64 -8.80 -10.68
CA SER A 45 1.95 -9.34 -10.32
C SER A 45 2.72 -8.33 -9.45
N ARG A 46 3.74 -8.80 -8.71
CA ARG A 46 4.67 -7.90 -8.00
C ARG A 46 5.25 -6.84 -8.95
N GLU A 47 5.71 -7.24 -10.12
CA GLU A 47 6.36 -6.32 -11.07
C GLU A 47 5.40 -5.23 -11.56
N ASP A 48 4.19 -5.61 -11.99
CA ASP A 48 3.21 -4.65 -12.49
C ASP A 48 2.66 -3.74 -11.39
N GLY A 49 2.42 -4.32 -10.21
CA GLY A 49 2.00 -3.55 -9.02
C GLY A 49 3.04 -2.53 -8.59
N LEU A 50 4.31 -2.93 -8.46
CA LEU A 50 5.38 -2.00 -8.09
C LEU A 50 5.60 -0.93 -9.15
N ARG A 51 5.50 -1.27 -10.44
CA ARG A 51 5.58 -0.28 -11.53
C ARG A 51 4.46 0.77 -11.43
N LYS A 52 3.24 0.34 -11.11
CA LYS A 52 2.09 1.25 -10.96
C LYS A 52 2.22 2.16 -9.73
N LEU A 53 2.86 1.66 -8.67
CA LEU A 53 3.09 2.38 -7.41
C LEU A 53 4.37 3.23 -7.40
N ASP A 54 5.12 3.26 -8.51
CA ASP A 54 6.38 4.00 -8.66
C ASP A 54 6.12 5.48 -9.00
N GLN A 55 5.52 6.20 -8.07
CA GLN A 55 5.28 7.63 -8.18
C GLN A 55 5.52 8.33 -6.84
N GLU A 56 6.10 9.53 -6.91
CA GLU A 56 6.28 10.39 -5.74
C GLU A 56 4.96 11.07 -5.35
N PHE A 57 4.72 11.20 -4.05
CA PHE A 57 3.56 11.90 -3.49
C PHE A 57 3.91 12.62 -2.18
N ASP A 58 3.10 13.61 -1.82
CA ASP A 58 3.21 14.25 -0.51
C ASP A 58 2.55 13.36 0.56
N CYS A 59 3.34 12.93 1.54
CA CYS A 59 2.86 12.14 2.66
C CYS A 59 2.53 13.00 3.90
N GLY A 60 2.56 14.33 3.75
CA GLY A 60 2.22 15.32 4.76
C GLY A 60 0.73 15.71 4.77
N PHE A 61 0.38 16.77 5.49
CA PHE A 61 -1.01 17.21 5.64
C PHE A 61 -1.56 17.85 4.36
N GLY A 62 -2.81 17.54 3.99
CA GLY A 62 -3.51 18.24 2.89
C GLY A 62 -4.37 17.36 1.98
N GLY A 63 -4.09 16.05 1.90
CA GLY A 63 -4.87 15.11 1.10
C GLY A 63 -4.14 13.80 0.82
N ALA A 64 -4.88 12.80 0.33
CA ALA A 64 -4.32 11.52 -0.09
C ALA A 64 -3.79 11.63 -1.53
N ASP A 65 -2.52 11.99 -1.68
CA ASP A 65 -1.87 12.17 -2.99
C ASP A 65 -1.24 10.87 -3.55
N CYS A 66 -1.67 9.71 -3.03
CA CYS A 66 -1.19 8.40 -3.48
C CYS A 66 -2.32 7.41 -3.78
N PHE A 67 -1.96 6.30 -4.43
CA PHE A 67 -2.89 5.20 -4.67
C PHE A 67 -3.26 4.48 -3.37
N PRO A 68 -4.55 4.16 -3.13
CA PRO A 68 -4.91 3.13 -2.17
C PRO A 68 -4.44 1.77 -2.72
N MET A 69 -3.89 0.92 -1.87
CA MET A 69 -3.42 -0.40 -2.30
C MET A 69 -3.45 -1.44 -1.19
N TYR A 70 -3.40 -2.69 -1.61
CA TYR A 70 -3.03 -3.83 -0.78
C TYR A 70 -1.87 -4.58 -1.44
N ALA A 71 -0.89 -5.04 -0.66
CA ALA A 71 0.17 -5.92 -1.14
C ALA A 71 0.34 -7.12 -0.20
N TRP A 72 0.38 -8.32 -0.76
CA TRP A 72 0.48 -9.56 0.01
C TRP A 72 1.89 -10.11 -0.06
N THR A 73 2.42 -10.52 1.09
CA THR A 73 3.54 -11.46 1.18
C THR A 73 3.03 -12.80 1.68
N LYS A 74 3.96 -13.74 1.91
CA LYS A 74 3.66 -15.02 2.54
C LYS A 74 2.89 -14.88 3.86
N THR A 75 3.21 -13.90 4.70
CA THR A 75 2.59 -13.78 6.03
C THR A 75 1.93 -12.42 6.34
N ARG A 76 2.06 -11.41 5.46
CA ARG A 76 1.56 -10.05 5.71
C ARG A 76 0.68 -9.54 4.58
N VAL A 77 -0.17 -8.58 4.92
CA VAL A 77 -0.87 -7.71 3.99
C VAL A 77 -0.49 -6.27 4.33
N PHE A 78 0.21 -5.62 3.42
CA PHE A 78 0.50 -4.19 3.48
C PHE A 78 -0.67 -3.40 2.93
N LEU A 79 -0.89 -2.22 3.48
CA LEU A 79 -1.89 -1.25 3.05
C LEU A 79 -1.38 0.16 3.26
N VAL A 80 -1.93 1.10 2.48
CA VAL A 80 -1.79 2.52 2.77
C VAL A 80 -2.71 2.87 3.93
N HIS A 81 -2.15 3.47 4.97
CA HIS A 81 -2.90 4.13 6.02
C HIS A 81 -2.78 5.64 5.82
N GLU A 82 -3.92 6.30 5.60
CA GLU A 82 -4.01 7.74 5.44
C GLU A 82 -4.91 8.31 6.55
N TYR A 83 -4.42 9.37 7.18
CA TYR A 83 -5.18 10.13 8.18
C TYR A 83 -4.83 11.61 8.09
N ASP A 84 -5.79 12.42 7.62
CA ASP A 84 -5.66 13.88 7.53
C ASP A 84 -4.47 14.33 6.65
N GLY A 85 -4.22 13.60 5.56
CA GLY A 85 -3.09 13.72 4.65
C GLY A 85 -1.86 12.92 5.10
N ALA A 86 -1.70 12.67 6.40
CA ALA A 86 -0.56 11.93 6.92
C ALA A 86 -0.64 10.46 6.45
N THR A 87 0.21 10.14 5.48
CA THR A 87 0.18 8.86 4.79
C THR A 87 1.37 8.01 5.23
N LYS A 88 1.10 6.76 5.62
CA LYS A 88 2.12 5.78 6.02
C LYS A 88 1.82 4.39 5.45
N LEU A 89 2.84 3.54 5.38
CA LEU A 89 2.65 2.12 5.12
C LEU A 89 2.32 1.39 6.42
N GLY A 90 1.16 0.72 6.46
CA GLY A 90 0.79 -0.18 7.54
C GLY A 90 0.77 -1.63 7.05
N TRP A 91 0.79 -2.59 7.98
CA TRP A 91 0.53 -3.98 7.66
C TRP A 91 -0.28 -4.70 8.72
N VAL A 92 -0.93 -5.78 8.29
CA VAL A 92 -1.63 -6.73 9.17
C VAL A 92 -1.21 -8.17 8.83
N PRO A 93 -1.33 -9.12 9.78
CA PRO A 93 -1.12 -10.53 9.47
C PRO A 93 -2.06 -10.99 8.35
N ARG A 94 -1.55 -11.79 7.42
CA ARG A 94 -2.35 -12.41 6.35
C ARG A 94 -3.41 -13.36 6.88
N ASN A 95 -3.12 -14.01 8.00
CA ASN A 95 -4.02 -14.94 8.67
C ASN A 95 -4.20 -14.52 10.14
N PRO A 96 -5.30 -14.91 10.81
CA PRO A 96 -5.50 -14.63 12.22
C PRO A 96 -4.30 -15.08 13.07
N GLN A 97 -3.78 -14.15 13.87
CA GLN A 97 -2.66 -14.39 14.79
C GLN A 97 -2.94 -13.68 16.10
N ALA A 98 -2.50 -14.28 17.21
CA ALA A 98 -2.56 -13.66 18.53
C ALA A 98 -1.41 -12.65 18.68
N ILE A 99 -1.63 -11.43 18.20
CA ILE A 99 -0.68 -10.32 18.28
C ILE A 99 -1.37 -9.05 18.80
N ALA A 100 -0.59 -8.11 19.35
CA ALA A 100 -1.10 -6.79 19.70
C ALA A 100 -1.23 -5.93 18.42
N PRO A 101 -2.42 -5.39 18.10
CA PRO A 101 -2.59 -4.49 16.96
C PRO A 101 -2.19 -3.05 17.31
N ASP A 102 -1.81 -2.27 16.28
CA ASP A 102 -1.58 -0.83 16.38
C ASP A 102 -2.54 -0.03 15.46
N PHE A 103 -2.67 1.28 15.74
CA PHE A 103 -3.50 2.22 14.99
C PHE A 103 -2.92 2.44 13.59
N GLY A 104 -3.60 1.85 12.60
CA GLY A 104 -3.20 1.82 11.20
C GLY A 104 -2.55 0.50 10.75
N GLY A 105 -2.64 -0.54 11.58
CA GLY A 105 -1.88 -1.78 11.41
C GLY A 105 -0.54 -1.68 12.13
N ASN A 106 0.19 -2.78 12.16
CA ASN A 106 1.57 -2.75 12.63
C ASN A 106 2.36 -1.95 11.59
N SER A 107 2.81 -0.75 11.91
CA SER A 107 3.61 0.07 10.99
C SER A 107 5.07 -0.35 11.00
N CYS A 108 5.75 -0.17 9.88
CA CYS A 108 7.22 -0.02 9.88
C CYS A 108 7.52 1.42 10.29
N GLU A 109 8.45 1.64 11.23
CA GLU A 109 8.91 2.98 11.62
C GLU A 109 9.73 3.66 10.53
#